data_AF-A0A815F8W2-F1
#
_entry.id   AF-A0A815F8W2-F1
#
_cell.length_a   1.000
_cell.length_b   1.000
_cell.length_c   1.000
_cell.angle_alpha   90.00
_cell.angle_beta   90.00
_cell.angle_gamma   90.00
#
_symmetry.space_group_name_H-M   'P 1'
#
loop_
_entity.id
_entity.type
_entity.pdbx_description
1 polymer ?
#
loop_
_entity_poly.entity_id
_entity_poly.type
_entity_poly.pdbx_seq_one_letter_code
_entity_poly.pdbx_strand_id
1 'polypeptide(L)'
;MRIVVSFDLLLLISFLLQHLHICLTNVDHNRLFYAKEFLNRFGYIKLNDSSVHISPSIVRAFQRFVGLNQTGIIDELTWQKMREPRCGNKDLRRIQRRKRFILQGSRWPSNEPLTFRIVKYPTTFPQQFVDTELTKALKLWSTSSSLEFEHRKLKKQDELKPNHLDRKTDIRISFEIGDHGDTEPFDGPGNVLGHAFFPQYGGDAHFDNDEYWTTKSTDGVNLFQVAAHEFGHSLGLEHSNKPEAIMAPFFKGYTPNFTLQEDDIRAIQALYGGKPSKSYSSLSSTNIETYQPVAKQMAPSVKSSNRNSALCLDPEFDAITIIDDDTYIFKDNLVYRRSKSSLEIDYPRPIRDVFGRWEGGIWQTLPDHIDTSLLWPNQQIFFFKDKYYWKTIRFQLQTGYPRLISDGFRGLDEQHFFTGHLDAAFVYSGDNHTYFIKDAMIWRLNMNMEFISSIDIDYPQFVSNWLHIGDKITSALQWINGRTYFFSHQFYYRYDHINHHIDDSYPTYPRPVSEWWLQCNQETPMSSEYHLSRWKRTNNTNFDNNGRRKKSEENLCLINILVFIITYYL
;
A
#
# COMPACT_ATOMS: atom_id res chain seq x y z
N MET A 1 -62.59 4.08 -36.90
CA MET A 1 -61.90 5.10 -36.08
C MET A 1 -60.41 5.05 -36.40
N ARG A 2 -59.88 6.02 -37.15
CA ARG A 2 -58.43 6.20 -37.32
C ARG A 2 -57.97 7.14 -36.21
N ILE A 3 -57.10 6.67 -35.33
CA ILE A 3 -56.45 7.51 -34.32
C ILE A 3 -55.46 8.39 -35.09
N VAL A 4 -55.80 9.67 -35.26
CA VAL A 4 -54.86 10.68 -35.74
C VAL A 4 -54.02 11.07 -34.52
N VAL A 5 -52.84 10.47 -34.41
CA VAL A 5 -51.81 10.93 -33.46
C VAL A 5 -51.35 12.29 -33.99
N SER A 6 -51.55 13.38 -33.23
CA SER A 6 -51.11 14.70 -33.67
C SER A 6 -49.58 14.74 -33.77
N PHE A 7 -49.07 15.54 -34.71
CA PHE A 7 -47.63 15.73 -34.90
C PHE A 7 -46.92 16.19 -33.61
N ASP A 8 -47.61 16.98 -32.78
CA ASP A 8 -47.11 17.46 -31.49
C ASP A 8 -46.92 16.32 -30.48
N LEU A 9 -47.79 15.30 -30.48
CA LEU A 9 -47.65 14.14 -29.61
C LEU A 9 -46.44 13.26 -30.00
N LEU A 10 -46.14 13.16 -31.30
CA LEU A 10 -44.95 12.46 -31.78
C LEU A 10 -43.64 13.19 -31.43
N LEU A 11 -43.63 14.52 -31.52
CA LEU A 11 -42.50 15.34 -31.09
C LEU A 11 -42.26 15.24 -29.58
N LEU A 12 -43.32 15.24 -28.77
CA LEU A 12 -43.23 15.10 -27.33
C LEU A 12 -42.68 13.72 -26.91
N ILE A 13 -43.17 12.65 -27.55
CA ILE A 13 -42.66 11.29 -27.32
C ILE A 13 -41.19 11.18 -27.75
N SER A 14 -40.81 11.76 -28.88
CA SER A 14 -39.41 11.79 -29.33
C SER A 14 -38.50 12.51 -28.34
N PHE A 15 -38.93 13.65 -27.81
CA PHE A 15 -38.18 14.44 -26.83
C PHE A 15 -38.03 13.69 -25.49
N LEU A 16 -39.11 13.07 -25.01
CA LEU A 16 -39.11 12.23 -23.81
C LEU A 16 -38.20 11.00 -23.95
N LEU A 17 -38.22 10.33 -25.11
CA LEU A 17 -37.32 9.22 -25.40
C LEU A 17 -35.86 9.68 -25.46
N GLN A 18 -35.58 10.85 -26.01
CA GLN A 18 -34.22 11.41 -26.07
C GLN A 18 -33.71 11.80 -24.68
N HIS A 19 -34.55 12.40 -23.82
CA HIS A 19 -34.20 12.70 -22.44
C HIS A 19 -34.03 11.45 -21.58
N LEU A 20 -34.89 10.44 -21.76
CA LEU A 20 -34.73 9.14 -21.10
C LEU A 20 -33.43 8.47 -21.55
N HIS A 21 -33.09 8.53 -22.84
CA HIS A 21 -31.85 7.99 -23.38
C HIS A 21 -30.62 8.71 -22.82
N ILE A 22 -30.58 10.06 -22.79
CA ILE A 22 -29.50 10.86 -22.20
C ILE A 22 -29.34 10.58 -20.70
N CYS A 23 -30.46 10.38 -20.00
CA CYS A 23 -30.43 10.09 -18.57
C CYS A 23 -29.85 8.69 -18.30
N LEU A 24 -30.29 7.68 -19.05
CA LEU A 24 -29.78 6.31 -18.95
C LEU A 24 -28.28 6.22 -19.32
N THR A 25 -27.84 6.92 -20.37
CA THR A 25 -26.42 6.93 -20.78
C THR A 25 -25.52 7.63 -19.75
N ASN A 26 -25.98 8.71 -19.11
CA ASN A 26 -25.22 9.39 -18.06
C ASN A 26 -25.09 8.56 -16.78
N VAL A 27 -26.13 7.82 -16.39
CA VAL A 27 -26.09 6.91 -15.24
C VAL A 27 -25.08 5.77 -15.48
N ASP A 28 -25.10 5.17 -16.67
CA ASP A 28 -24.14 4.12 -17.04
C ASP A 28 -22.70 4.64 -17.10
N HIS A 29 -22.48 5.88 -17.56
CA HIS A 29 -21.15 6.47 -17.61
C HIS A 29 -20.55 6.72 -16.22
N ASN A 30 -21.34 7.27 -15.28
CA ASN A 30 -20.89 7.52 -13.90
C ASN A 30 -20.60 6.21 -13.16
N ARG A 31 -21.42 5.18 -13.37
CA ARG A 31 -21.23 3.84 -12.81
C ARG A 31 -19.91 3.22 -13.27
N LEU A 32 -19.61 3.33 -14.57
CA LEU A 32 -18.38 2.78 -15.14
C LEU A 32 -17.14 3.53 -14.65
N PHE A 33 -17.21 4.86 -14.54
CA PHE A 33 -16.11 5.67 -14.01
C PHE A 33 -15.80 5.29 -12.56
N TYR A 34 -16.80 5.27 -11.69
CA TYR A 34 -16.63 4.88 -10.30
C TYR A 34 -16.06 3.47 -10.16
N ALA A 35 -16.59 2.50 -10.92
CA ALA A 35 -16.09 1.13 -10.88
C ALA A 35 -14.63 1.02 -11.32
N LYS A 36 -14.19 1.85 -12.28
CA LYS A 36 -12.79 1.89 -12.71
C LYS A 36 -11.89 2.38 -11.57
N GLU A 37 -12.26 3.50 -10.93
CA GLU A 37 -11.53 4.04 -9.79
C GLU A 37 -11.48 3.06 -8.63
N PHE A 38 -12.61 2.43 -8.29
CA PHE A 38 -12.68 1.38 -7.28
C PHE A 38 -11.72 0.21 -7.59
N LEU A 39 -11.80 -0.35 -8.80
CA LEU A 39 -10.98 -1.50 -9.18
C LEU A 39 -9.49 -1.14 -9.24
N ASN A 40 -9.15 0.10 -9.57
CA ASN A 40 -7.79 0.61 -9.51
C ASN A 40 -7.32 0.73 -8.05
N ARG A 41 -8.08 1.47 -7.22
CA ARG A 41 -7.79 1.73 -5.81
C ARG A 41 -7.52 0.43 -5.05
N PHE A 42 -8.36 -0.59 -5.22
CA PHE A 42 -8.27 -1.85 -4.47
C PHE A 42 -7.40 -2.94 -5.14
N GLY A 43 -6.65 -2.60 -6.19
CA GLY A 43 -5.59 -3.46 -6.74
C GLY A 43 -6.02 -4.51 -7.76
N TYR A 44 -7.21 -4.37 -8.37
CA TYR A 44 -7.70 -5.28 -9.41
C TYR A 44 -7.22 -4.90 -10.82
N ILE A 45 -6.98 -3.61 -11.08
CA ILE A 45 -6.41 -3.13 -12.34
C ILE A 45 -4.88 -3.14 -12.24
N LYS A 46 -4.21 -3.66 -13.29
CA LYS A 46 -2.75 -3.55 -13.40
C LYS A 46 -2.40 -2.15 -13.90
N LEU A 47 -1.39 -1.50 -13.30
CA LEU A 47 -0.93 -0.14 -13.62
C LEU A 47 -0.62 0.16 -15.11
N ASN A 48 -0.61 -0.85 -15.98
CA ASN A 48 -0.37 -0.73 -17.42
C ASN A 48 -1.65 -0.78 -18.28
N ASP A 49 -2.83 -0.93 -17.67
CA ASP A 49 -4.09 -0.96 -18.41
C ASP A 49 -4.68 0.47 -18.50
N SER A 50 -4.08 1.31 -19.35
CA SER A 50 -4.60 2.64 -19.67
C SER A 50 -5.92 2.61 -20.47
N SER A 51 -6.49 1.42 -20.70
CA SER A 51 -7.71 1.30 -21.47
C SER A 51 -8.89 1.95 -20.72
N VAL A 52 -9.79 2.57 -21.49
CA VAL A 52 -11.07 3.07 -20.97
C VAL A 52 -11.99 1.89 -20.59
N HIS A 53 -11.68 0.67 -21.08
CA HIS A 53 -12.53 -0.51 -20.94
C HIS A 53 -12.06 -1.45 -19.82
N ILE A 54 -12.90 -1.59 -18.80
CA ILE A 54 -12.71 -2.59 -17.74
C ILE A 54 -12.89 -3.99 -18.34
N SER A 55 -11.80 -4.77 -18.41
CA SER A 55 -11.86 -6.15 -18.90
C SER A 55 -12.81 -7.00 -18.04
N PRO A 56 -13.66 -7.85 -18.64
CA PRO A 56 -14.51 -8.78 -17.88
C PRO A 56 -13.73 -9.70 -16.93
N SER A 57 -12.44 -9.93 -17.19
CA SER A 57 -11.57 -10.72 -16.33
C SER A 57 -11.28 -10.04 -14.98
N ILE A 58 -11.15 -8.72 -14.96
CA ILE A 58 -10.92 -7.89 -13.77
C ILE A 58 -12.17 -7.92 -12.88
N VAL A 59 -13.34 -7.71 -13.50
CA VAL A 59 -14.63 -7.79 -12.79
C VAL A 59 -14.85 -9.17 -12.19
N ARG A 60 -14.54 -10.26 -12.92
CA ARG A 60 -14.59 -11.63 -12.38
C ARG A 60 -13.62 -11.84 -11.22
N ALA A 61 -12.48 -11.16 -11.20
CA ALA A 61 -11.53 -11.27 -10.08
C ALA A 61 -12.12 -10.65 -8.81
N PHE A 62 -12.70 -9.45 -8.91
CA PHE A 62 -13.44 -8.82 -7.83
C PHE A 62 -14.62 -9.68 -7.37
N GLN A 63 -15.52 -10.05 -8.27
CA GLN A 63 -16.69 -10.89 -7.96
C GLN A 63 -16.29 -12.19 -7.25
N ARG A 64 -15.23 -12.85 -7.71
CA ARG A 64 -14.69 -14.05 -7.06
C ARG A 64 -14.18 -13.78 -5.65
N PHE A 65 -13.52 -12.65 -5.44
CA PHE A 65 -12.96 -12.26 -4.14
C PHE A 65 -14.07 -12.02 -3.12
N VAL A 66 -15.13 -11.33 -3.52
CA VAL A 66 -16.28 -10.99 -2.67
C VAL A 66 -17.36 -12.07 -2.62
N GLY A 67 -17.18 -13.20 -3.32
CA GLY A 67 -18.13 -14.31 -3.32
C GLY A 67 -19.38 -14.13 -4.20
N LEU A 68 -19.37 -13.17 -5.14
CA LEU A 68 -20.42 -12.98 -6.13
C LEU A 68 -20.29 -13.91 -7.33
N ASN A 69 -21.38 -14.04 -8.09
CA ASN A 69 -21.37 -14.74 -9.38
C ASN A 69 -20.41 -14.05 -10.35
N GLN A 70 -19.52 -14.83 -10.96
CA GLN A 70 -18.44 -14.33 -11.83
C GLN A 70 -18.95 -14.00 -13.24
N THR A 71 -19.89 -13.07 -13.35
CA THR A 71 -20.50 -12.65 -14.62
C THR A 71 -19.52 -11.89 -15.50
N GLY A 72 -18.55 -11.19 -14.90
CA GLY A 72 -17.61 -10.32 -15.62
C GLY A 72 -18.20 -9.02 -16.14
N ILE A 73 -19.40 -8.68 -15.68
CA ILE A 73 -20.05 -7.39 -15.92
C ILE A 73 -20.34 -6.74 -14.57
N ILE A 74 -20.37 -5.40 -14.53
CA ILE A 74 -20.73 -4.66 -13.31
C ILE A 74 -22.26 -4.68 -13.19
N ASP A 75 -22.83 -5.85 -12.90
CA ASP A 75 -24.25 -6.03 -12.62
C ASP A 75 -24.66 -5.35 -11.30
N GLU A 76 -25.97 -5.29 -11.04
CA GLU A 76 -26.52 -4.54 -9.91
C GLU A 76 -25.97 -4.98 -8.56
N LEU A 77 -25.74 -6.28 -8.37
CA LEU A 77 -25.13 -6.81 -7.15
C LEU A 77 -23.66 -6.40 -7.03
N THR A 78 -22.91 -6.43 -8.13
CA THR A 78 -21.51 -5.99 -8.16
C THR A 78 -21.40 -4.50 -7.84
N TRP A 79 -22.29 -3.68 -8.40
CA TRP A 79 -22.34 -2.24 -8.15
C TRP A 79 -22.69 -1.90 -6.70
N GLN A 80 -23.72 -2.54 -6.15
CA GLN A 80 -24.08 -2.36 -4.75
C GLN A 80 -22.93 -2.76 -3.82
N LYS A 81 -22.24 -3.86 -4.14
CA LYS A 81 -21.09 -4.32 -3.35
C LYS A 81 -19.92 -3.33 -3.37
N MET A 82 -19.64 -2.68 -4.50
CA MET A 82 -18.56 -1.68 -4.60
C MET A 82 -18.82 -0.41 -3.77
N ARG A 83 -20.06 -0.16 -3.37
CA ARG A 83 -20.47 1.01 -2.58
C ARG A 83 -20.67 0.70 -1.10
N GLU A 84 -20.43 -0.55 -0.69
CA GLU A 84 -20.51 -0.91 0.72
C GLU A 84 -19.28 -0.38 1.48
N PRO A 85 -19.47 0.11 2.72
CA PRO A 85 -18.38 0.52 3.60
C PRO A 85 -17.30 -0.54 3.74
N ARG A 86 -16.03 -0.14 3.69
CA ARG A 86 -14.90 -1.08 3.67
C ARG A 86 -13.60 -0.49 4.19
N CYS A 87 -12.61 -1.35 4.39
CA CYS A 87 -11.22 -0.95 4.61
C CYS A 87 -10.60 -0.38 3.32
N GLY A 88 -9.74 0.62 3.50
CA GLY A 88 -8.98 1.33 2.45
C GLY A 88 -7.83 0.51 1.87
N ASN A 89 -7.39 -0.56 2.53
CA ASN A 89 -6.30 -1.40 2.04
C ASN A 89 -6.68 -2.16 0.75
N LYS A 90 -5.67 -2.44 -0.08
CA LYS A 90 -5.85 -3.18 -1.35
C LYS A 90 -6.21 -4.64 -1.10
N ASP A 91 -7.18 -5.17 -1.85
CA ASP A 91 -7.63 -6.57 -1.75
C ASP A 91 -6.63 -7.54 -2.35
N LEU A 92 -6.06 -7.16 -3.51
CA LEU A 92 -5.13 -7.98 -4.26
C LEU A 92 -3.81 -7.24 -4.38
N ARG A 93 -2.80 -7.67 -3.61
CA ARG A 93 -1.41 -7.30 -3.87
C ARG A 93 -0.85 -8.39 -4.80
N ARG A 94 -0.68 -8.06 -6.09
CA ARG A 94 -0.07 -8.85 -7.19
C ARG A 94 0.20 -10.35 -6.90
N ILE A 95 -0.51 -11.22 -7.63
CA ILE A 95 -0.42 -12.68 -7.74
C ILE A 95 0.95 -13.27 -7.29
N GLN A 96 1.04 -13.74 -6.05
CA GLN A 96 1.84 -14.91 -5.68
C GLN A 96 0.89 -16.03 -5.24
N ARG A 97 1.25 -17.28 -5.54
CA ARG A 97 0.43 -18.47 -5.26
C ARG A 97 0.00 -18.49 -3.79
N ARG A 98 -1.32 -18.54 -3.57
CA ARG A 98 -2.00 -18.63 -2.28
C ARG A 98 -1.30 -19.62 -1.33
N LYS A 99 -0.63 -19.14 -0.29
CA LYS A 99 -0.62 -19.86 1.00
C LYS A 99 -2.07 -19.86 1.51
N ARG A 100 -2.48 -20.89 2.25
CA ARG A 100 -3.87 -21.04 2.75
C ARG A 100 -4.28 -19.99 3.80
N PHE A 101 -3.39 -19.06 4.16
CA PHE A 101 -3.56 -18.03 5.19
C PHE A 101 -2.93 -16.72 4.72
N ILE A 102 -3.47 -15.64 5.27
CA ILE A 102 -3.26 -14.27 4.82
C ILE A 102 -2.08 -13.66 5.56
N LEU A 103 -0.89 -13.78 5.00
CA LEU A 103 0.34 -13.23 5.56
C LEU A 103 0.92 -12.24 4.58
N GLN A 104 1.02 -10.97 4.97
CA GLN A 104 1.80 -9.98 4.24
C GLN A 104 3.30 -10.31 4.30
N GLY A 105 3.75 -10.87 5.43
CA GLY A 105 5.11 -11.37 5.64
C GLY A 105 5.91 -10.60 6.71
N SER A 106 5.60 -9.31 6.96
CA SER A 106 6.22 -8.57 8.06
C SER A 106 5.48 -8.78 9.38
N ARG A 107 6.24 -8.84 10.47
CA ARG A 107 5.74 -9.00 11.84
C ARG A 107 6.56 -8.13 12.78
N TRP A 108 5.96 -7.77 13.91
CA TRP A 108 6.72 -7.15 14.98
C TRP A 108 7.62 -8.16 15.70
N PRO A 109 8.76 -7.71 16.26
CA PRO A 109 9.44 -8.45 17.31
C PRO A 109 8.44 -8.74 18.46
N SER A 110 8.40 -9.99 18.94
CA SER A 110 7.36 -10.50 19.87
C SER A 110 7.90 -10.74 21.28
N ASN A 111 9.07 -10.18 21.56
CA ASN A 111 9.81 -10.32 22.81
C ASN A 111 9.42 -9.27 23.86
N GLU A 112 8.74 -8.20 23.46
CA GLU A 112 8.26 -7.13 24.34
C GLU A 112 6.80 -6.77 23.98
N PRO A 113 6.01 -6.22 24.92
CA PRO A 113 4.67 -5.72 24.63
C PRO A 113 4.70 -4.61 23.55
N LEU A 114 3.81 -4.72 22.57
CA LEU A 114 3.62 -3.68 21.56
C LEU A 114 2.92 -2.47 22.18
N THR A 115 3.55 -1.33 22.04
CA THR A 115 3.08 -0.05 22.54
C THR A 115 2.20 0.65 21.51
N PHE A 116 1.08 1.22 21.93
CA PHE A 116 0.23 2.02 21.06
C PHE A 116 -0.13 3.35 21.70
N ARG A 117 -0.37 4.36 20.87
CA ARG A 117 -0.82 5.69 21.30
C ARG A 117 -1.84 6.26 20.33
N ILE A 118 -2.79 7.01 20.86
CA ILE A 118 -3.71 7.81 20.06
C ILE A 118 -3.09 9.20 19.89
N VAL A 119 -2.74 9.54 18.65
CA VAL A 119 -2.09 10.80 18.28
C VAL A 119 -3.13 11.88 18.05
N LYS A 120 -4.27 11.53 17.44
CA LYS A 120 -5.35 12.44 17.11
C LYS A 120 -6.68 11.75 17.40
N TYR A 121 -7.50 12.35 18.25
CA TYR A 121 -8.82 11.84 18.60
C TYR A 121 -9.89 12.38 17.65
N PRO A 122 -11.02 11.67 17.48
CA PRO A 122 -12.13 12.16 16.68
C PRO A 122 -12.82 13.33 17.36
N THR A 123 -13.41 14.22 16.56
CA THR A 123 -14.07 15.44 17.06
C THR A 123 -15.50 15.19 17.54
N THR A 124 -16.18 14.19 16.97
CA THR A 124 -17.62 13.91 17.19
C THR A 124 -17.87 12.73 18.14
N PHE A 125 -16.82 12.05 18.59
CA PHE A 125 -16.92 10.83 19.38
C PHE A 125 -16.08 10.91 20.69
N PRO A 126 -16.66 10.64 21.87
CA PRO A 126 -15.97 10.94 23.13
C PRO A 126 -14.70 10.10 23.35
N GLN A 127 -13.61 10.76 23.75
CA GLN A 127 -12.27 10.15 23.91
C GLN A 127 -12.26 8.91 24.82
N GLN A 128 -13.07 8.88 25.88
CA GLN A 128 -13.16 7.73 26.78
C GLN A 128 -13.63 6.46 26.06
N PHE A 129 -14.58 6.60 25.12
CA PHE A 129 -15.05 5.48 24.32
C PHE A 129 -14.01 5.08 23.28
N VAL A 130 -13.30 6.04 22.67
CA VAL A 130 -12.17 5.78 21.77
C VAL A 130 -11.11 4.93 22.47
N ASP A 131 -10.62 5.38 23.62
CA ASP A 131 -9.64 4.64 24.43
C ASP A 131 -10.09 3.21 24.71
N THR A 132 -11.37 3.05 25.09
CA THR A 132 -11.94 1.75 25.47
C THR A 132 -12.07 0.81 24.28
N GLU A 133 -12.66 1.27 23.17
CA GLU A 133 -12.91 0.43 22.00
C GLU A 133 -11.60 0.07 21.27
N LEU A 134 -10.63 0.99 21.16
CA LEU A 134 -9.32 0.71 20.54
C LEU A 134 -8.50 -0.27 21.38
N THR A 135 -8.47 -0.09 22.71
CA THR A 135 -7.78 -1.03 23.62
C THR A 135 -8.42 -2.42 23.54
N LYS A 136 -9.76 -2.48 23.45
CA LYS A 136 -10.50 -3.73 23.31
C LYS A 136 -10.20 -4.42 21.98
N ALA A 137 -10.05 -3.67 20.88
CA ALA A 137 -9.68 -4.20 19.57
C ALA A 137 -8.27 -4.83 19.57
N LEU A 138 -7.26 -4.17 20.14
CA LEU A 138 -5.92 -4.77 20.28
C LEU A 138 -5.93 -6.00 21.19
N LYS A 139 -6.65 -5.93 22.32
CA LYS A 139 -6.80 -7.08 23.23
C LYS A 139 -7.51 -8.27 22.58
N LEU A 140 -8.35 -8.05 21.55
CA LEU A 140 -8.95 -9.15 20.82
C LEU A 140 -7.87 -10.03 20.16
N TRP A 141 -6.86 -9.42 19.52
CA TRP A 141 -5.76 -10.14 18.89
C TRP A 141 -4.85 -10.86 19.89
N SER A 142 -4.64 -10.29 21.08
CA SER A 142 -3.89 -10.98 22.14
C SER A 142 -4.63 -12.19 22.71
N THR A 143 -5.93 -12.37 22.46
CA THR A 143 -6.64 -13.60 22.91
C THR A 143 -6.07 -14.87 22.31
N SER A 144 -5.57 -14.79 21.07
CA SER A 144 -5.18 -15.94 20.25
C SER A 144 -3.71 -15.93 19.83
N SER A 145 -2.91 -14.97 20.31
CA SER A 145 -1.49 -14.83 20.00
C SER A 145 -0.63 -14.64 21.26
N SER A 146 0.69 -14.69 21.12
CA SER A 146 1.62 -14.35 22.22
C SER A 146 1.78 -12.83 22.42
N LEU A 147 1.10 -12.00 21.63
CA LEU A 147 1.25 -10.55 21.68
C LEU A 147 0.64 -9.97 22.96
N GLU A 148 1.34 -8.99 23.52
CA GLU A 148 0.82 -8.13 24.58
C GLU A 148 0.82 -6.68 24.09
N PHE A 149 -0.08 -5.86 24.65
CA PHE A 149 -0.26 -4.48 24.23
C PHE A 149 -0.23 -3.52 25.41
N GLU A 150 0.53 -2.44 25.29
CA GLU A 150 0.64 -1.38 26.29
C GLU A 150 0.17 -0.05 25.72
N HIS A 151 -0.85 0.56 26.35
CA HIS A 151 -1.31 1.90 25.97
C HIS A 151 -0.40 2.97 26.58
N ARG A 152 0.33 3.71 25.73
CA ARG A 152 1.11 4.89 26.13
C ARG A 152 0.26 6.15 25.98
N LYS A 153 -0.34 6.61 27.08
CA LYS A 153 -1.09 7.88 27.09
C LYS A 153 -0.14 9.08 27.06
N LEU A 154 -0.47 10.09 26.25
CA LEU A 154 0.23 11.37 26.26
C LEU A 154 0.03 12.06 27.62
N LYS A 155 1.11 12.43 28.31
CA LYS A 155 1.03 13.29 29.49
C LYS A 155 1.01 14.75 29.02
N LYS A 156 0.31 15.63 29.75
CA LYS A 156 0.27 17.09 29.46
C LYS A 156 1.66 17.74 29.37
N GLN A 157 2.67 17.18 30.02
CA GLN A 157 4.06 17.66 29.93
C GLN A 157 4.75 17.30 28.62
N ASP A 158 4.26 16.29 27.89
CA ASP A 158 4.81 15.83 26.63
C ASP A 158 4.34 16.72 25.45
N GLU A 159 3.27 17.50 25.61
CA GLU A 159 2.79 18.48 24.62
C GLU A 159 3.72 19.70 24.49
N LEU A 160 4.52 19.98 25.52
CA LEU A 160 5.33 21.21 25.65
C LEU A 160 6.80 21.06 25.19
N LYS A 161 7.21 19.88 24.73
CA LYS A 161 8.57 19.63 24.22
C LYS A 161 8.51 18.93 22.86
N PRO A 162 8.50 19.66 21.74
CA PRO A 162 8.39 19.07 20.40
C PRO A 162 9.63 18.26 19.98
N ASN A 163 10.82 18.51 20.56
CA ASN A 163 12.10 18.06 19.99
C ASN A 163 12.98 17.12 20.85
N HIS A 164 12.46 16.39 21.84
CA HIS A 164 13.34 15.49 22.61
C HIS A 164 12.72 14.13 22.95
N LEU A 165 13.10 13.13 22.15
CA LEU A 165 13.75 11.88 22.59
C LEU A 165 13.04 10.95 23.60
N ASP A 166 11.73 11.09 23.86
CA ASP A 166 11.04 10.29 24.90
C ASP A 166 9.71 9.59 24.47
N ARG A 167 9.60 9.10 23.22
CA ARG A 167 8.32 8.58 22.68
C ARG A 167 8.40 7.27 21.88
N LYS A 168 8.91 6.21 22.50
CA LYS A 168 8.84 4.81 22.04
C LYS A 168 7.37 4.36 21.85
N THR A 169 6.84 4.33 20.62
CA THR A 169 5.51 3.77 20.33
C THR A 169 5.47 2.98 19.02
N ASP A 170 4.98 1.74 19.06
CA ASP A 170 4.92 0.82 17.91
C ASP A 170 3.77 1.13 16.95
N ILE A 171 2.58 1.43 17.47
CA ILE A 171 1.37 1.68 16.66
C ILE A 171 0.82 3.07 16.99
N ARG A 172 0.86 4.00 16.05
CA ARG A 172 0.23 5.31 16.18
C ARG A 172 -1.17 5.27 15.57
N ILE A 173 -2.15 5.79 16.30
CA ILE A 173 -3.56 5.79 15.90
C ILE A 173 -4.01 7.23 15.72
N SER A 174 -4.56 7.56 14.57
CA SER A 174 -5.12 8.88 14.31
C SER A 174 -6.46 8.81 13.58
N PHE A 175 -7.28 9.83 13.83
CA PHE A 175 -8.54 10.06 13.11
C PHE A 175 -8.30 11.23 12.14
N GLU A 176 -8.31 10.94 10.84
CA GLU A 176 -7.93 11.87 9.76
C GLU A 176 -9.10 12.19 8.83
N ILE A 177 -8.95 13.21 7.99
CA ILE A 177 -9.98 13.63 7.02
C ILE A 177 -9.29 13.78 5.67
N GLY A 178 -9.92 13.28 4.60
CA GLY A 178 -9.45 13.49 3.23
C GLY A 178 -7.99 13.08 3.03
N ASP A 179 -7.20 13.91 2.33
CA ASP A 179 -5.76 13.72 2.20
C ASP A 179 -5.03 14.02 3.52
N HIS A 180 -4.28 13.04 4.00
CA HIS A 180 -3.57 13.06 5.26
C HIS A 180 -2.10 12.58 5.13
N GLY A 181 -1.52 12.75 3.93
CA GLY A 181 -0.07 12.64 3.70
C GLY A 181 0.48 11.23 3.57
N ASP A 182 -0.34 10.27 3.13
CA ASP A 182 0.09 8.88 2.91
C ASP A 182 -0.40 8.26 1.59
N THR A 183 -0.81 9.11 0.64
CA THR A 183 -1.30 8.76 -0.71
C THR A 183 -2.60 7.95 -0.77
N GLU A 184 -3.25 7.69 0.36
CA GLU A 184 -4.53 6.97 0.44
C GLU A 184 -5.61 7.87 1.08
N PRO A 185 -6.05 8.96 0.42
CA PRO A 185 -6.99 9.91 1.00
C PRO A 185 -8.34 9.28 1.33
N PHE A 186 -8.96 9.70 2.43
CA PHE A 186 -10.33 9.32 2.79
C PHE A 186 -11.36 9.99 1.89
N ASP A 187 -12.50 9.34 1.70
CA ASP A 187 -13.57 9.76 0.78
C ASP A 187 -14.81 10.35 1.47
N GLY A 188 -14.73 10.53 2.79
CA GLY A 188 -15.81 11.09 3.60
C GLY A 188 -16.83 10.02 4.00
N PRO A 189 -18.04 10.41 4.45
CA PRO A 189 -18.93 9.51 5.15
C PRO A 189 -19.35 8.28 4.35
N GLY A 190 -19.21 7.12 4.99
CA GLY A 190 -19.68 5.82 4.55
C GLY A 190 -18.58 4.91 4.03
N ASN A 191 -17.81 5.30 3.02
CA ASN A 191 -17.08 4.32 2.22
C ASN A 191 -15.75 3.88 2.86
N VAL A 192 -14.59 4.47 2.58
CA VAL A 192 -13.37 3.98 3.24
C VAL A 192 -13.36 4.39 4.71
N LEU A 193 -13.59 3.42 5.59
CA LEU A 193 -13.75 3.64 7.04
C LEU A 193 -12.42 3.89 7.76
N GLY A 194 -11.33 3.43 7.16
CA GLY A 194 -10.00 3.44 7.74
C GLY A 194 -9.04 2.59 6.93
N HIS A 195 -7.77 2.73 7.24
CA HIS A 195 -6.71 1.86 6.75
C HIS A 195 -5.59 1.77 7.77
N ALA A 196 -4.77 0.74 7.65
CA ALA A 196 -3.58 0.61 8.47
C ALA A 196 -2.40 0.08 7.68
N PHE A 197 -1.24 0.59 8.04
CA PHE A 197 0.03 0.16 7.52
C PHE A 197 0.45 -1.17 8.14
N PHE A 198 1.21 -1.96 7.38
CA PHE A 198 1.81 -3.19 7.88
C PHE A 198 3.00 -2.89 8.83
N PRO A 199 3.46 -3.83 9.67
CA PRO A 199 4.60 -3.64 10.57
C PRO A 199 5.85 -3.04 9.90
N GLN A 200 6.19 -3.49 8.69
CA GLN A 200 7.33 -2.95 7.92
C GLN A 200 7.22 -1.45 7.59
N TYR A 201 6.01 -0.90 7.64
CA TYR A 201 5.70 0.52 7.40
C TYR A 201 5.35 1.26 8.69
N GLY A 202 5.60 0.67 9.86
CA GLY A 202 5.36 1.29 11.17
C GLY A 202 4.00 0.99 11.77
N GLY A 203 3.14 0.20 11.12
CA GLY A 203 1.88 -0.27 11.72
C GLY A 203 0.85 0.81 12.08
N ASP A 204 1.05 2.07 11.68
CA ASP A 204 0.13 3.15 12.01
C ASP A 204 -1.26 2.87 11.42
N ALA A 205 -2.30 3.21 12.17
CA ALA A 205 -3.69 3.01 11.81
C ALA A 205 -4.44 4.34 11.75
N HIS A 206 -5.05 4.62 10.60
CA HIS A 206 -5.83 5.82 10.35
C HIS A 206 -7.31 5.46 10.23
N PHE A 207 -8.16 6.26 10.86
CA PHE A 207 -9.61 6.11 10.83
C PHE A 207 -10.22 7.36 10.21
N ASP A 208 -11.24 7.21 9.37
CA ASP A 208 -11.89 8.37 8.77
C ASP A 208 -12.72 9.10 9.83
N ASN A 209 -12.35 10.34 10.12
CA ASN A 209 -13.01 11.18 11.11
C ASN A 209 -14.38 11.71 10.64
N ASP A 210 -14.69 11.64 9.34
CA ASP A 210 -16.00 12.00 8.81
C ASP A 210 -17.06 10.91 9.06
N GLU A 211 -16.66 9.73 9.56
CA GLU A 211 -17.58 8.66 9.90
C GLU A 211 -18.37 8.91 11.17
N TYR A 212 -19.61 8.42 11.17
CA TYR A 212 -20.45 8.41 12.38
C TYR A 212 -20.08 7.23 13.29
N TRP A 213 -19.04 7.43 14.10
CA TRP A 213 -18.51 6.41 15.01
C TRP A 213 -19.45 6.08 16.18
N THR A 214 -19.60 4.77 16.45
CA THR A 214 -20.46 4.22 17.51
C THR A 214 -19.83 3.01 18.21
N THR A 215 -20.39 2.59 19.35
CA THR A 215 -19.89 1.41 20.13
C THR A 215 -20.80 0.19 20.09
N LYS A 216 -22.12 0.36 20.18
CA LYS A 216 -23.11 -0.73 20.25
C LYS A 216 -24.41 -0.37 19.53
N SER A 217 -24.27 0.31 18.40
CA SER A 217 -25.39 0.78 17.58
C SER A 217 -25.35 0.10 16.22
N THR A 218 -26.52 -0.23 15.68
CA THR A 218 -26.69 -0.58 14.26
C THR A 218 -26.76 0.65 13.36
N ASP A 219 -27.01 1.82 13.95
CA ASP A 219 -27.02 3.11 13.26
C ASP A 219 -25.62 3.73 13.40
N GLY A 220 -24.83 3.67 12.31
CA GLY A 220 -23.46 4.18 12.25
C GLY A 220 -22.39 3.10 12.08
N VAL A 221 -21.12 3.49 12.28
CA VAL A 221 -19.94 2.64 12.09
C VAL A 221 -19.38 2.24 13.44
N ASN A 222 -19.15 0.94 13.66
CA ASN A 222 -18.71 0.43 14.94
C ASN A 222 -17.19 0.53 15.10
N LEU A 223 -16.71 1.45 15.95
CA LEU A 223 -15.27 1.71 16.07
C LEU A 223 -14.46 0.48 16.46
N PHE A 224 -14.96 -0.35 17.39
CA PHE A 224 -14.25 -1.56 17.81
C PHE A 224 -14.09 -2.58 16.68
N GLN A 225 -15.10 -2.75 15.83
CA GLN A 225 -15.04 -3.73 14.74
C GLN A 225 -14.13 -3.26 13.61
N VAL A 226 -14.19 -1.97 13.24
CA VAL A 226 -13.26 -1.39 12.26
C VAL A 226 -11.83 -1.43 12.82
N ALA A 227 -11.62 -0.99 14.06
CA ALA A 227 -10.29 -1.02 14.67
C ALA A 227 -9.73 -2.43 14.82
N ALA A 228 -10.56 -3.43 15.11
CA ALA A 228 -10.11 -4.81 15.13
C ALA A 228 -9.60 -5.26 13.75
N HIS A 229 -10.25 -4.85 12.67
CA HIS A 229 -9.79 -5.10 11.30
C HIS A 229 -8.48 -4.36 11.01
N GLU A 230 -8.42 -3.04 11.22
CA GLU A 230 -7.23 -2.24 10.93
C GLU A 230 -6.01 -2.68 11.75
N PHE A 231 -6.21 -3.08 13.01
CA PHE A 231 -5.12 -3.64 13.80
C PHE A 231 -4.65 -5.00 13.30
N GLY A 232 -5.49 -5.78 12.63
CA GLY A 232 -5.01 -6.98 11.92
C GLY A 232 -3.96 -6.62 10.86
N HIS A 233 -4.18 -5.54 10.11
CA HIS A 233 -3.16 -5.01 9.18
C HIS A 233 -1.92 -4.49 9.91
N SER A 234 -2.11 -3.72 11.00
CA SER A 234 -1.01 -3.24 11.86
C SER A 234 -0.16 -4.39 12.40
N LEU A 235 -0.73 -5.59 12.50
CA LEU A 235 -0.07 -6.81 12.95
C LEU A 235 0.45 -7.71 11.81
N GLY A 236 0.24 -7.37 10.54
CA GLY A 236 0.81 -8.09 9.39
C GLY A 236 -0.16 -8.98 8.61
N LEU A 237 -1.46 -8.91 8.89
CA LEU A 237 -2.50 -9.68 8.19
C LEU A 237 -3.06 -8.88 7.00
N GLU A 238 -3.28 -9.49 5.84
CA GLU A 238 -3.97 -8.86 4.69
C GLU A 238 -5.50 -9.10 4.71
N HIS A 239 -6.20 -8.76 3.62
CA HIS A 239 -7.63 -9.07 3.50
C HIS A 239 -7.92 -10.55 3.29
N SER A 240 -8.95 -11.02 3.99
CA SER A 240 -9.53 -12.34 3.80
C SER A 240 -10.61 -12.32 2.73
N ASN A 241 -10.66 -13.39 1.93
CA ASN A 241 -11.78 -13.66 1.06
C ASN A 241 -12.88 -14.49 1.75
N LYS A 242 -12.76 -14.71 3.07
CA LYS A 242 -13.78 -15.36 3.90
C LYS A 242 -14.75 -14.31 4.43
N PRO A 243 -16.02 -14.29 3.99
CA PRO A 243 -16.97 -13.28 4.41
C PRO A 243 -17.25 -13.26 5.91
N GLU A 244 -16.88 -14.27 6.67
CA GLU A 244 -17.02 -14.36 8.12
C GLU A 244 -15.83 -13.73 8.87
N ALA A 245 -14.63 -13.76 8.30
CA ALA A 245 -13.40 -13.29 8.95
C ALA A 245 -13.47 -11.81 9.32
N ILE A 246 -12.78 -11.43 10.39
CA ILE A 246 -12.59 -10.03 10.76
C ILE A 246 -11.83 -9.33 9.64
N MET A 247 -10.80 -9.98 9.08
CA MET A 247 -10.02 -9.44 7.97
C MET A 247 -10.76 -9.41 6.62
N ALA A 248 -12.06 -9.72 6.55
CA ALA A 248 -12.84 -9.45 5.34
C ALA A 248 -12.92 -7.93 5.10
N PRO A 249 -12.70 -7.43 3.87
CA PRO A 249 -12.55 -5.99 3.61
C PRO A 249 -13.81 -5.16 3.86
N PHE A 250 -15.00 -5.75 3.70
CA PHE A 250 -16.28 -5.02 3.78
C PHE A 250 -16.82 -5.07 5.20
N PHE A 251 -17.24 -3.91 5.69
CA PHE A 251 -17.87 -3.77 6.99
C PHE A 251 -19.28 -4.35 6.96
N LYS A 252 -19.59 -5.20 7.94
CA LYS A 252 -20.85 -6.00 7.98
C LYS A 252 -21.94 -5.33 8.83
N GLY A 253 -21.71 -4.10 9.27
CA GLY A 253 -22.50 -3.48 10.33
C GLY A 253 -22.12 -4.01 11.71
N TYR A 254 -22.82 -3.52 12.72
CA TYR A 254 -22.60 -3.94 14.11
C TYR A 254 -23.03 -5.39 14.35
N THR A 255 -22.04 -6.26 14.59
CA THR A 255 -22.29 -7.65 15.03
C THR A 255 -22.13 -7.79 16.56
N PRO A 256 -23.15 -8.25 17.30
CA PRO A 256 -23.01 -8.61 18.72
C PRO A 256 -22.10 -9.84 18.87
N ASN A 257 -21.38 -9.96 19.99
CA ASN A 257 -20.46 -11.08 20.27
C ASN A 257 -19.33 -11.26 19.22
N PHE A 258 -18.86 -10.14 18.70
CA PHE A 258 -17.77 -10.10 17.73
C PHE A 258 -16.48 -10.73 18.29
N THR A 259 -15.98 -11.76 17.61
CA THR A 259 -14.85 -12.60 18.01
C THR A 259 -14.03 -12.99 16.79
N LEU A 260 -12.74 -13.31 17.00
CA LEU A 260 -11.86 -13.81 15.96
C LEU A 260 -12.43 -15.09 15.34
N GLN A 261 -12.44 -15.17 14.01
CA GLN A 261 -12.78 -16.38 13.31
C GLN A 261 -11.55 -17.27 13.10
N GLU A 262 -11.79 -18.52 12.73
CA GLU A 262 -10.73 -19.51 12.54
C GLU A 262 -9.65 -19.06 11.53
N ASP A 263 -10.05 -18.33 10.49
CA ASP A 263 -9.12 -17.76 9.49
C ASP A 263 -8.21 -16.70 10.13
N ASP A 264 -8.77 -15.82 10.96
CA ASP A 264 -8.03 -14.78 11.69
C ASP A 264 -7.07 -15.40 12.72
N ILE A 265 -7.54 -16.41 13.47
CA ILE A 265 -6.76 -17.12 14.50
C ILE A 265 -5.53 -17.79 13.88
N ARG A 266 -5.72 -18.55 12.79
CA ARG A 266 -4.61 -19.22 12.13
C ARG A 266 -3.61 -18.23 11.54
N ALA A 267 -4.09 -17.12 10.99
CA ALA A 267 -3.22 -16.12 10.40
C ALA A 267 -2.36 -15.41 11.46
N ILE A 268 -2.95 -14.98 12.58
CA ILE A 268 -2.19 -14.32 13.65
C ILE A 268 -1.23 -15.29 14.35
N GLN A 269 -1.63 -16.55 14.57
CA GLN A 269 -0.76 -17.57 15.15
C GLN A 269 0.40 -17.96 14.25
N ALA A 270 0.22 -17.89 12.93
CA ALA A 270 1.33 -18.11 12.01
C ALA A 270 2.41 -17.03 12.10
N LEU A 271 2.07 -15.80 12.52
CA LEU A 271 3.04 -14.71 12.71
C LEU A 271 3.66 -14.68 14.11
N TYR A 272 2.84 -14.95 15.14
CA TYR A 272 3.22 -14.69 16.53
C TYR A 272 3.14 -15.92 17.44
N GLY A 273 2.73 -17.08 16.93
CA GLY A 273 2.43 -18.25 17.75
C GLY A 273 1.16 -18.09 18.57
N GLY A 274 0.74 -19.17 19.22
CA GLY A 274 -0.42 -19.17 20.14
C GLY A 274 -0.05 -18.68 21.54
N LYS A 275 -1.05 -18.44 22.38
CA LYS A 275 -0.81 -18.13 23.80
C LYS A 275 -0.07 -19.27 24.49
N PRO A 276 0.99 -18.99 25.28
CA PRO A 276 1.60 -20.01 26.11
C PRO A 276 0.55 -20.55 27.10
N SER A 277 0.24 -21.83 26.96
CA SER A 277 -0.65 -22.56 27.87
C SER A 277 -0.03 -22.57 29.26
N LYS A 278 -0.66 -21.92 30.24
CA LYS A 278 -0.43 -22.21 31.67
C LYS A 278 -1.06 -23.56 32.00
N SER A 279 -0.46 -24.65 31.52
CA SER A 279 -0.77 -25.99 32.02
C SER A 279 0.05 -26.22 33.28
N TYR A 280 -0.65 -26.52 34.37
CA TYR A 280 -0.13 -26.91 35.67
C TYR A 280 1.05 -27.89 35.58
N SER A 281 2.09 -27.64 36.36
CA SER A 281 3.17 -28.61 36.60
C SER A 281 2.62 -29.85 37.31
N SER A 282 3.00 -31.05 36.89
CA SER A 282 3.58 -32.04 37.81
C SER A 282 4.15 -33.26 37.08
N LEU A 283 5.39 -33.58 37.46
CA LEU A 283 6.04 -34.90 37.48
C LEU A 283 6.34 -35.59 36.13
N SER A 284 7.62 -35.55 35.74
CA SER A 284 8.53 -36.62 36.19
C SER A 284 9.98 -36.24 35.92
N SER A 285 10.74 -36.16 37.01
CA SER A 285 12.19 -36.02 37.03
C SER A 285 12.83 -37.30 36.53
N THR A 286 13.68 -37.22 35.50
CA THR A 286 14.81 -38.15 35.42
C THR A 286 16.01 -37.45 34.82
N ASN A 287 17.08 -37.47 35.62
CA ASN A 287 18.42 -36.96 35.35
C ASN A 287 18.93 -37.33 33.95
N ILE A 288 19.41 -36.34 33.18
CA ILE A 288 20.60 -36.51 32.35
C ILE A 288 21.46 -35.26 32.51
N GLU A 289 22.73 -35.56 32.77
CA GLU A 289 23.79 -34.70 33.25
C GLU A 289 24.16 -33.53 32.33
N THR A 290 24.58 -32.48 33.00
CA THR A 290 25.35 -31.33 32.51
C THR A 290 26.48 -31.74 31.56
N TYR A 291 26.40 -31.28 30.31
CA TYR A 291 27.57 -31.06 29.47
C TYR A 291 27.53 -29.65 28.91
N GLN A 292 28.48 -28.83 29.35
CA GLN A 292 28.86 -27.60 28.66
C GLN A 292 29.51 -27.94 27.31
N PRO A 293 29.18 -27.26 26.21
CA PRO A 293 30.00 -27.31 25.02
C PRO A 293 31.09 -26.25 25.13
N VAL A 294 32.31 -26.73 25.37
CA VAL A 294 33.56 -26.05 25.06
C VAL A 294 33.57 -25.71 23.57
N ALA A 295 33.89 -24.45 23.27
CA ALA A 295 34.11 -23.95 21.93
C ALA A 295 35.17 -24.80 21.21
N LYS A 296 34.75 -25.55 20.18
CA LYS A 296 35.64 -26.04 19.13
C LYS A 296 35.18 -25.46 17.81
N GLN A 297 36.04 -24.61 17.27
CA GLN A 297 36.07 -24.22 15.87
C GLN A 297 35.96 -25.47 15.00
N MET A 298 34.82 -25.64 14.35
CA MET A 298 34.71 -26.43 13.13
C MET A 298 34.07 -25.53 12.09
N ALA A 299 34.87 -25.14 11.11
CA ALA A 299 34.42 -24.46 9.92
C ALA A 299 33.30 -25.30 9.26
N PRO A 300 32.11 -24.74 8.98
CA PRO A 300 31.16 -25.41 8.12
C PRO A 300 31.53 -25.10 6.67
N SER A 301 31.82 -26.14 5.91
CA SER A 301 31.78 -26.12 4.45
C SER A 301 30.36 -25.78 3.98
N VAL A 302 30.06 -24.50 3.79
CA VAL A 302 28.80 -24.03 3.23
C VAL A 302 28.85 -24.18 1.71
N LYS A 303 28.21 -25.23 1.19
CA LYS A 303 27.72 -25.27 -0.19
C LYS A 303 26.20 -25.26 -0.17
N SER A 304 25.64 -24.06 0.04
CA SER A 304 24.26 -23.71 -0.29
C SER A 304 24.31 -22.32 -0.93
N SER A 305 24.05 -22.26 -2.23
CA SER A 305 24.12 -21.06 -3.04
C SER A 305 22.93 -20.13 -2.73
N ASN A 306 23.04 -19.35 -1.65
CA ASN A 306 22.10 -18.27 -1.39
C ASN A 306 22.51 -17.05 -2.24
N ARG A 307 22.04 -16.94 -3.49
CA ARG A 307 22.39 -15.81 -4.36
C ARG A 307 21.89 -14.45 -3.84
N ASN A 308 20.94 -14.46 -2.90
CA ASN A 308 20.48 -13.30 -2.16
C ASN A 308 21.39 -12.93 -0.97
N SER A 309 22.44 -13.73 -0.65
CA SER A 309 23.30 -13.46 0.52
C SER A 309 24.19 -12.23 0.35
N ALA A 310 24.57 -11.85 -0.87
CA ALA A 310 25.52 -10.76 -1.07
C ALA A 310 24.95 -9.42 -0.58
N LEU A 311 23.74 -9.06 -1.02
CA LEU A 311 23.05 -7.84 -0.57
C LEU A 311 22.60 -7.92 0.90
N CYS A 312 22.41 -9.13 1.44
CA CYS A 312 22.09 -9.32 2.85
C CYS A 312 23.31 -9.15 3.78
N LEU A 313 24.50 -9.55 3.32
CA LEU A 313 25.76 -9.41 4.04
C LEU A 313 26.33 -8.00 3.93
N ASP A 314 26.14 -7.38 2.76
CA ASP A 314 26.55 -6.02 2.45
C ASP A 314 25.41 -5.29 1.73
N PRO A 315 24.54 -4.59 2.49
CA PRO A 315 23.35 -3.94 1.96
C PRO A 315 23.62 -2.57 1.33
N GLU A 316 24.87 -2.17 1.15
CA GLU A 316 25.20 -1.00 0.33
C GLU A 316 24.94 -1.30 -1.15
N PHE A 317 24.41 -0.32 -1.87
CA PHE A 317 24.04 -0.42 -3.27
C PHE A 317 24.20 0.92 -3.97
N ASP A 318 24.30 0.90 -5.30
CA ASP A 318 24.59 2.08 -6.09
C ASP A 318 23.33 2.89 -6.41
N ALA A 319 22.22 2.22 -6.76
CA ALA A 319 20.95 2.89 -7.07
C ALA A 319 19.72 2.05 -6.70
N ILE A 320 18.58 2.72 -6.52
CA ILE A 320 17.30 2.08 -6.22
C ILE A 320 16.15 2.74 -7.00
N THR A 321 15.28 1.92 -7.58
CA THR A 321 14.09 2.41 -8.29
C THR A 321 12.89 1.49 -8.07
N ILE A 322 11.73 1.91 -8.58
CA ILE A 322 10.50 1.12 -8.55
C ILE A 322 10.03 0.88 -9.98
N ILE A 323 9.73 -0.38 -10.29
CA ILE A 323 9.08 -0.77 -11.54
C ILE A 323 7.92 -1.71 -11.22
N ASP A 324 6.70 -1.33 -11.60
CA ASP A 324 5.48 -2.10 -11.36
C ASP A 324 5.29 -2.53 -9.88
N ASP A 325 5.48 -1.60 -8.95
CA ASP A 325 5.47 -1.77 -7.48
C ASP A 325 6.62 -2.59 -6.86
N ASP A 326 7.50 -3.18 -7.66
CA ASP A 326 8.66 -3.89 -7.13
C ASP A 326 9.84 -2.94 -7.05
N THR A 327 10.65 -3.13 -6.01
CA THR A 327 11.88 -2.36 -5.82
C THR A 327 13.03 -3.07 -6.54
N TYR A 328 13.74 -2.34 -7.39
CA TYR A 328 14.94 -2.81 -8.08
C TYR A 328 16.14 -2.09 -7.50
N ILE A 329 17.12 -2.87 -7.04
CA ILE A 329 18.32 -2.40 -6.34
C ILE A 329 19.52 -2.76 -7.19
N PHE A 330 20.33 -1.77 -7.55
CA PHE A 330 21.47 -1.90 -8.44
C PHE A 330 22.74 -1.92 -7.59
N LYS A 331 23.56 -2.95 -7.78
CA LYS A 331 24.87 -3.07 -7.11
C LYS A 331 25.86 -3.68 -8.09
N ASP A 332 26.92 -2.95 -8.38
CA ASP A 332 27.93 -3.27 -9.39
C ASP A 332 27.29 -3.47 -10.77
N ASN A 333 27.40 -4.67 -11.33
CA ASN A 333 26.80 -5.05 -12.60
C ASN A 333 25.48 -5.85 -12.42
N LEU A 334 24.97 -5.93 -11.20
CA LEU A 334 23.81 -6.74 -10.84
C LEU A 334 22.61 -5.88 -10.45
N VAL A 335 21.44 -6.40 -10.79
CA VAL A 335 20.14 -5.92 -10.31
C VAL A 335 19.59 -6.98 -9.39
N TYR A 336 19.19 -6.57 -8.19
CA TYR A 336 18.38 -7.33 -7.26
C TYR A 336 16.94 -6.86 -7.39
N ARG A 337 15.99 -7.77 -7.21
CA ARG A 337 14.57 -7.44 -7.21
C ARG A 337 13.98 -7.83 -5.88
N ARG A 338 13.28 -6.88 -5.29
CA ARG A 338 12.55 -7.06 -4.06
C ARG A 338 11.07 -6.82 -4.34
N SER A 339 10.27 -7.86 -4.15
CA SER A 339 8.81 -7.71 -4.11
C SER A 339 8.38 -7.15 -2.76
N LYS A 340 7.08 -7.04 -2.50
CA LYS A 340 6.55 -6.36 -1.31
C LYS A 340 7.01 -6.98 0.03
N SER A 341 7.43 -8.24 0.02
CA SER A 341 7.74 -9.04 1.21
C SER A 341 9.08 -9.77 1.19
N SER A 342 9.79 -9.87 0.06
CA SER A 342 11.09 -10.58 0.04
C SER A 342 11.91 -10.27 -1.21
N LEU A 343 13.20 -10.62 -1.14
CA LEU A 343 14.07 -10.71 -2.31
C LEU A 343 13.65 -11.90 -3.19
N GLU A 344 13.50 -11.65 -4.49
CA GLU A 344 13.08 -12.66 -5.45
C GLU A 344 14.20 -13.66 -5.73
N ILE A 345 13.86 -14.95 -5.79
CA ILE A 345 14.83 -16.05 -5.92
C ILE A 345 15.52 -16.12 -7.28
N ASP A 346 14.89 -15.58 -8.32
CA ASP A 346 15.43 -15.53 -9.69
C ASP A 346 16.31 -14.30 -9.95
N TYR A 347 16.64 -13.57 -8.88
CA TYR A 347 17.58 -12.45 -8.81
C TYR A 347 18.72 -12.80 -7.82
N PRO A 348 19.86 -12.10 -7.85
CA PRO A 348 20.23 -11.02 -8.77
C PRO A 348 20.42 -11.49 -10.22
N ARG A 349 20.28 -10.56 -11.17
CA ARG A 349 20.58 -10.75 -12.59
C ARG A 349 21.49 -9.64 -13.10
N PRO A 350 22.34 -9.89 -14.11
CA PRO A 350 23.11 -8.83 -14.75
C PRO A 350 22.22 -7.70 -15.27
N ILE A 351 22.64 -6.44 -15.10
CA ILE A 351 21.94 -5.25 -15.63
C ILE A 351 21.63 -5.45 -17.12
N ARG A 352 22.62 -5.97 -17.86
CA ARG A 352 22.51 -6.29 -19.29
C ARG A 352 21.35 -7.21 -19.65
N ASP A 353 21.01 -8.15 -18.78
CA ASP A 353 19.97 -9.14 -19.07
C ASP A 353 18.56 -8.60 -18.75
N VAL A 354 18.47 -7.60 -17.86
CA VAL A 354 17.20 -6.99 -17.44
C VAL A 354 16.85 -5.77 -18.29
N PHE A 355 17.84 -4.92 -18.60
CA PHE A 355 17.66 -3.65 -19.32
C PHE A 355 18.33 -3.62 -20.70
N GLY A 356 18.88 -4.76 -21.14
CA GLY A 356 19.52 -4.86 -22.45
C GLY A 356 18.52 -4.93 -23.60
N ARG A 357 18.90 -4.31 -24.72
CA ARG A 357 18.18 -4.34 -25.98
C ARG A 357 19.16 -4.50 -27.13
N TRP A 358 18.79 -5.35 -28.09
CA TRP A 358 19.48 -5.40 -29.37
C TRP A 358 18.90 -4.36 -30.32
N GLU A 359 19.73 -3.47 -30.85
CA GLU A 359 19.31 -2.47 -31.84
C GLU A 359 20.47 -2.15 -32.78
N GLY A 360 20.21 -2.18 -34.09
CA GLY A 360 21.19 -1.79 -35.10
C GLY A 360 22.47 -2.65 -35.14
N GLY A 361 22.42 -3.90 -34.66
CA GLY A 361 23.58 -4.79 -34.59
C GLY A 361 24.48 -4.57 -33.36
N ILE A 362 24.06 -3.71 -32.43
CA ILE A 362 24.77 -3.40 -31.19
C ILE A 362 23.87 -3.73 -30.00
N TRP A 363 24.43 -4.36 -28.98
CA TRP A 363 23.73 -4.57 -27.72
C TRP A 363 23.82 -3.29 -26.87
N GLN A 364 22.69 -2.63 -26.65
CA GLN A 364 22.59 -1.44 -25.80
C GLN A 364 22.07 -1.85 -24.42
N THR A 365 22.60 -1.25 -23.36
CA THR A 365 22.12 -1.46 -21.99
C THR A 365 22.52 -0.30 -21.09
N LEU A 366 22.05 -0.31 -19.84
CA LEU A 366 22.50 0.61 -18.79
C LEU A 366 23.96 0.29 -18.40
N PRO A 367 24.76 1.28 -17.97
CA PRO A 367 26.11 1.03 -17.49
C PRO A 367 26.10 0.26 -16.16
N ASP A 368 27.23 -0.36 -15.84
CA ASP A 368 27.49 -0.90 -14.50
C ASP A 368 27.79 0.26 -13.52
N HIS A 369 27.66 0.01 -12.21
CA HIS A 369 27.91 0.99 -11.13
C HIS A 369 27.13 2.30 -11.28
N ILE A 370 25.81 2.21 -11.51
CA ILE A 370 24.92 3.37 -11.70
C ILE A 370 24.96 4.26 -10.47
N ASP A 371 25.20 5.57 -10.61
CA ASP A 371 25.35 6.46 -9.46
C ASP A 371 24.03 6.72 -8.71
N THR A 372 22.92 6.87 -9.45
CA THR A 372 21.59 7.01 -8.87
C THR A 372 20.51 6.82 -9.95
N SER A 373 19.25 6.71 -9.53
CA SER A 373 18.10 6.69 -10.43
C SER A 373 16.96 7.56 -9.95
N LEU A 374 16.27 8.23 -10.87
CA LEU A 374 15.08 9.05 -10.64
C LEU A 374 13.87 8.40 -11.30
N LEU A 375 12.85 8.05 -10.53
CA LEU A 375 11.52 7.73 -11.05
C LEU A 375 10.67 9.00 -11.08
N TRP A 376 10.26 9.43 -12.26
CA TRP A 376 9.47 10.65 -12.45
C TRP A 376 7.96 10.33 -12.49
N PRO A 377 7.04 11.29 -12.18
CA PRO A 377 5.60 11.02 -12.07
C PRO A 377 4.96 10.42 -13.32
N ASN A 378 5.53 10.67 -14.51
CA ASN A 378 5.09 10.08 -15.77
C ASN A 378 5.61 8.64 -16.01
N GLN A 379 6.11 7.98 -14.97
CA GLN A 379 6.68 6.61 -14.98
C GLN A 379 7.96 6.45 -15.84
N GLN A 380 8.59 7.55 -16.24
CA GLN A 380 9.91 7.51 -16.85
C GLN A 380 10.98 7.37 -15.76
N ILE A 381 11.97 6.53 -16.02
CA ILE A 381 13.07 6.30 -15.09
C ILE A 381 14.34 6.82 -15.74
N PHE A 382 15.07 7.66 -15.02
CA PHE A 382 16.35 8.20 -15.44
C PHE A 382 17.44 7.56 -14.59
N PHE A 383 18.43 6.95 -15.23
CA PHE A 383 19.60 6.37 -14.58
C PHE A 383 20.80 7.25 -14.86
N PHE A 384 21.54 7.64 -13.82
CA PHE A 384 22.64 8.58 -13.93
C PHE A 384 23.97 7.86 -13.73
N LYS A 385 24.96 8.20 -14.56
CA LYS A 385 26.33 7.74 -14.42
C LYS A 385 27.29 8.83 -14.89
N ASP A 386 28.15 9.28 -14.00
CA ASP A 386 29.05 10.40 -14.19
C ASP A 386 28.27 11.62 -14.72
N LYS A 387 28.69 12.18 -15.86
CA LYS A 387 28.03 13.29 -16.54
C LYS A 387 26.88 12.89 -17.45
N TYR A 388 26.53 11.61 -17.51
CA TYR A 388 25.57 11.05 -18.45
C TYR A 388 24.32 10.54 -17.74
N TYR A 389 23.21 10.49 -18.48
CA TYR A 389 22.02 9.80 -18.05
C TYR A 389 21.39 8.98 -19.18
N TRP A 390 20.71 7.90 -18.79
CA TRP A 390 19.91 7.04 -19.63
C TRP A 390 18.47 7.17 -19.21
N LYS A 391 17.54 7.00 -20.16
CA LYS A 391 16.11 6.99 -19.87
C LYS A 391 15.51 5.65 -20.22
N THR A 392 14.68 5.12 -19.34
CA THR A 392 13.85 3.95 -19.62
C THR A 392 12.37 4.27 -19.42
N ILE A 393 11.52 3.47 -20.08
CA ILE A 393 10.11 3.33 -19.72
C ILE A 393 9.97 1.90 -19.24
N ARG A 394 9.76 1.73 -17.92
CA ARG A 394 9.87 0.42 -17.25
C ARG A 394 11.26 -0.20 -17.54
N PHE A 395 11.29 -1.38 -18.18
CA PHE A 395 12.53 -2.07 -18.56
C PHE A 395 13.08 -1.66 -19.93
N GLN A 396 12.36 -0.84 -20.70
CA GLN A 396 12.73 -0.51 -22.07
C GLN A 396 13.64 0.71 -22.12
N LEU A 397 14.92 0.49 -22.44
CA LEU A 397 15.86 1.57 -22.73
C LEU A 397 15.43 2.35 -23.97
N GLN A 398 15.34 3.68 -23.82
CA GLN A 398 14.90 4.57 -24.89
C GLN A 398 16.05 4.87 -25.86
N THR A 399 15.71 5.14 -27.12
CA THR A 399 16.69 5.48 -28.16
C THR A 399 17.23 6.90 -27.97
N GLY A 400 18.48 7.12 -28.40
CA GLY A 400 19.15 8.42 -28.29
C GLY A 400 19.72 8.73 -26.91
N TYR A 401 20.03 7.69 -26.13
CA TYR A 401 20.72 7.74 -24.84
C TYR A 401 22.02 6.90 -24.88
N PRO A 402 23.04 7.21 -24.06
CA PRO A 402 23.06 8.26 -23.02
C PRO A 402 23.03 9.68 -23.58
N ARG A 403 22.59 10.63 -22.73
CA ARG A 403 22.68 12.08 -22.96
C ARG A 403 23.45 12.74 -21.83
N LEU A 404 23.99 13.93 -22.05
CA LEU A 404 24.62 14.69 -20.97
C LEU A 404 23.54 15.20 -20.00
N ILE A 405 23.81 15.17 -18.70
CA ILE A 405 22.88 15.69 -17.69
C ILE A 405 22.51 17.16 -17.99
N SER A 406 23.48 17.96 -18.43
CA SER A 406 23.30 19.34 -18.90
C SER A 406 22.23 19.50 -20.00
N ASP A 407 22.04 18.48 -20.85
CA ASP A 407 21.09 18.57 -21.95
C ASP A 407 19.64 18.36 -21.49
N GLY A 408 19.44 17.50 -20.48
CA GLY A 408 18.13 17.07 -19.98
C GLY A 408 17.67 17.75 -18.70
N PHE A 409 18.63 18.20 -17.88
CA PHE A 409 18.43 18.78 -16.55
C PHE A 409 19.28 20.06 -16.45
N ARG A 410 18.91 21.05 -17.27
CA ARG A 410 19.63 22.33 -17.40
C ARG A 410 19.70 23.07 -16.05
N GLY A 411 20.74 23.87 -15.87
CA GLY A 411 20.97 24.65 -14.66
C GLY A 411 21.70 23.90 -13.54
N LEU A 412 21.79 22.57 -13.61
CA LEU A 412 22.70 21.82 -12.75
C LEU A 412 24.16 22.12 -13.11
N ASP A 413 24.49 22.08 -14.40
CA ASP A 413 25.83 22.27 -14.97
C ASP A 413 26.36 23.72 -14.93
N GLU A 414 25.46 24.72 -14.93
CA GLU A 414 25.81 26.15 -14.83
C GLU A 414 26.35 26.53 -13.45
N GLN A 415 26.08 25.71 -12.43
CA GLN A 415 26.70 25.85 -11.13
C GLN A 415 27.99 25.02 -11.13
N HIS A 416 29.16 25.68 -11.11
CA HIS A 416 30.51 25.08 -11.16
C HIS A 416 30.80 23.93 -10.15
N PHE A 417 29.85 23.59 -9.29
CA PHE A 417 29.86 22.48 -8.33
C PHE A 417 29.23 21.17 -8.83
N PHE A 418 28.51 21.16 -9.96
CA PHE A 418 27.81 19.97 -10.47
C PHE A 418 28.59 19.23 -11.58
N THR A 419 29.85 18.86 -11.31
CA THR A 419 30.64 18.00 -12.20
C THR A 419 30.92 16.65 -11.54
N GLY A 420 30.58 15.53 -12.19
CA GLY A 420 30.82 14.18 -11.67
C GLY A 420 29.56 13.40 -11.33
N HIS A 421 29.69 12.39 -10.47
CA HIS A 421 28.60 11.50 -10.05
C HIS A 421 27.60 12.19 -9.13
N LEU A 422 26.36 11.71 -9.15
CA LEU A 422 25.27 12.11 -8.27
C LEU A 422 25.15 11.13 -7.11
N ASP A 423 24.87 11.61 -5.90
CA ASP A 423 24.64 10.72 -4.76
C ASP A 423 23.16 10.30 -4.65
N ALA A 424 22.20 11.17 -5.00
CA ALA A 424 20.79 10.78 -5.05
C ALA A 424 19.97 11.65 -6.01
N ALA A 425 18.88 11.10 -6.54
CA ALA A 425 17.91 11.83 -7.34
C ALA A 425 16.50 11.29 -7.05
N PHE A 426 15.55 12.15 -6.67
CA PHE A 426 14.23 11.70 -6.24
C PHE A 426 13.16 12.77 -6.42
N VAL A 427 11.90 12.35 -6.45
CA VAL A 427 10.75 13.25 -6.32
C VAL A 427 10.40 13.35 -4.84
N TYR A 428 10.31 14.54 -4.28
CA TYR A 428 10.01 14.72 -2.86
C TYR A 428 8.51 14.61 -2.59
N SER A 429 8.13 13.88 -1.55
CA SER A 429 6.72 13.66 -1.18
C SER A 429 5.98 14.90 -0.68
N GLY A 430 6.67 15.91 -0.16
CA GLY A 430 6.01 17.09 0.41
C GLY A 430 5.52 18.11 -0.62
N ASP A 431 6.25 18.27 -1.73
CA ASP A 431 5.93 19.28 -2.76
C ASP A 431 5.93 18.73 -4.19
N ASN A 432 6.19 17.42 -4.36
CA ASN A 432 6.25 16.72 -5.64
C ASN A 432 7.30 17.28 -6.64
N HIS A 433 8.26 18.09 -6.17
CA HIS A 433 9.35 18.58 -7.00
C HIS A 433 10.47 17.53 -7.12
N THR A 434 11.30 17.68 -8.15
CA THR A 434 12.46 16.82 -8.37
C THR A 434 13.68 17.41 -7.67
N TYR A 435 14.39 16.57 -6.92
CA TYR A 435 15.56 16.92 -6.14
C TYR A 435 16.77 16.09 -6.54
N PHE A 436 17.94 16.71 -6.45
CA PHE A 436 19.24 16.09 -6.68
C PHE A 436 20.14 16.34 -5.46
N ILE A 437 20.84 15.30 -5.01
CA ILE A 437 21.84 15.40 -3.93
C ILE A 437 23.20 15.04 -4.50
N LYS A 438 24.18 15.87 -4.15
CA LYS A 438 25.59 15.63 -4.39
C LYS A 438 26.41 16.24 -3.26
N ASP A 439 27.29 15.43 -2.70
CA ASP A 439 28.08 15.74 -1.52
C ASP A 439 27.18 16.20 -0.37
N ALA A 440 27.41 17.40 0.16
CA ALA A 440 26.62 17.98 1.24
C ALA A 440 25.46 18.86 0.76
N MET A 441 25.23 18.93 -0.55
CA MET A 441 24.34 19.90 -1.17
C MET A 441 23.13 19.23 -1.83
N ILE A 442 21.98 19.88 -1.75
CA ILE A 442 20.74 19.49 -2.40
C ILE A 442 20.28 20.59 -3.35
N TRP A 443 19.81 20.22 -4.54
CA TRP A 443 19.24 21.09 -5.57
C TRP A 443 17.79 20.72 -5.83
N ARG A 444 16.93 21.71 -6.07
CA ARG A 444 15.54 21.51 -6.52
C ARG A 444 15.36 22.00 -7.93
N LEU A 445 14.79 21.15 -8.78
CA LEU A 445 14.45 21.47 -10.15
C LEU A 445 13.17 22.30 -10.21
N ASN A 446 13.21 23.45 -10.88
CA ASN A 446 12.04 24.26 -11.16
C ASN A 446 11.22 23.61 -12.29
N MET A 447 9.97 23.26 -11.99
CA MET A 447 9.06 22.59 -12.93
C MET A 447 7.99 23.52 -13.54
N ASN A 448 8.07 24.83 -13.29
CA ASN A 448 6.98 25.78 -13.59
C ASN A 448 7.01 26.39 -15.00
N MET A 449 7.94 26.01 -15.88
CA MET A 449 7.98 26.55 -17.24
C MET A 449 8.01 25.45 -18.30
N GLU A 450 7.07 25.53 -19.25
CA GLU A 450 6.90 24.59 -20.36
C GLU A 450 8.16 24.44 -21.23
N PHE A 451 9.16 25.32 -21.12
CA PHE A 451 10.45 25.14 -21.76
C PHE A 451 11.59 25.67 -20.87
N ILE A 452 12.51 24.75 -20.55
CA ILE A 452 13.82 24.90 -19.88
C ILE A 452 13.77 24.90 -18.34
N SER A 453 14.11 23.72 -17.82
CA SER A 453 14.37 23.36 -16.43
C SER A 453 15.55 24.19 -15.89
N SER A 454 15.30 25.07 -14.93
CA SER A 454 16.34 25.74 -14.15
C SER A 454 16.31 25.23 -12.71
N ILE A 455 17.36 25.51 -11.94
CA ILE A 455 17.34 25.28 -10.49
C ILE A 455 16.57 26.40 -9.82
N ASP A 456 15.77 26.04 -8.81
CA ASP A 456 15.06 27.04 -8.03
C ASP A 456 16.01 28.00 -7.32
N ILE A 457 15.60 29.26 -7.23
CA ILE A 457 16.46 30.36 -6.77
C ILE A 457 17.02 30.16 -5.36
N ASP A 458 16.29 29.43 -4.50
CA ASP A 458 16.67 29.15 -3.11
C ASP A 458 17.59 27.92 -2.96
N TYR A 459 18.08 27.37 -4.07
CA TYR A 459 18.93 26.18 -4.13
C TYR A 459 20.27 26.48 -4.81
N PRO A 460 21.36 25.83 -4.36
CA PRO A 460 21.38 24.67 -3.48
C PRO A 460 21.38 25.00 -1.98
N GLN A 461 20.92 24.04 -1.18
CA GLN A 461 20.95 24.09 0.28
C GLN A 461 21.82 22.98 0.86
N PHE A 462 22.24 23.11 2.11
CA PHE A 462 22.90 22.01 2.80
C PHE A 462 21.89 20.91 3.14
N VAL A 463 22.22 19.66 2.80
CA VAL A 463 21.42 18.47 3.12
C VAL A 463 21.14 18.38 4.62
N SER A 464 22.13 18.72 5.47
CA SER A 464 21.96 18.72 6.93
C SER A 464 20.89 19.69 7.43
N ASN A 465 20.70 20.82 6.74
CA ASN A 465 19.68 21.80 7.11
C ASN A 465 18.32 21.41 6.55
N TRP A 466 18.30 20.73 5.41
CA TRP A 466 17.07 20.31 4.73
C TRP A 466 16.46 19.05 5.33
N LEU A 467 17.29 18.03 5.60
CA LEU A 467 16.88 16.72 6.13
C LEU A 467 17.02 16.59 7.63
N HIS A 468 17.84 17.43 8.28
CA HIS A 468 18.33 17.20 9.64
C HIS A 468 19.03 15.83 9.82
N ILE A 469 19.58 15.29 8.72
CA ILE A 469 20.43 14.09 8.71
C ILE A 469 21.89 14.55 8.61
N GLY A 470 22.73 14.09 9.54
CA GLY A 470 24.17 14.37 9.54
C GLY A 470 25.00 13.42 8.68
N ASP A 471 24.39 12.34 8.21
CA ASP A 471 25.04 11.28 7.42
C ASP A 471 25.01 11.58 5.92
N LYS A 472 25.98 11.03 5.17
CA LYS A 472 26.01 11.12 3.71
C LYS A 472 24.87 10.29 3.12
N ILE A 473 23.99 10.92 2.36
CA ILE A 473 22.97 10.20 1.59
C ILE A 473 23.63 9.58 0.37
N THR A 474 23.40 8.29 0.14
CA THR A 474 23.94 7.51 -0.98
C THR A 474 22.88 7.08 -1.98
N SER A 475 21.60 7.21 -1.64
CA SER A 475 20.49 7.01 -2.55
C SER A 475 19.19 7.53 -1.92
N ALA A 476 18.19 7.85 -2.74
CA ALA A 476 16.87 8.23 -2.26
C ALA A 476 15.78 7.83 -3.25
N LEU A 477 14.57 7.60 -2.75
CA LEU A 477 13.39 7.43 -3.59
C LEU A 477 12.12 7.82 -2.83
N GLN A 478 11.11 8.31 -3.55
CA GLN A 478 9.74 8.21 -3.07
C GLN A 478 9.25 6.79 -3.31
N TRP A 479 8.82 6.13 -2.24
CA TRP A 479 8.38 4.74 -2.35
C TRP A 479 6.88 4.63 -2.62
N ILE A 480 6.40 3.41 -2.91
CA ILE A 480 5.01 3.15 -3.30
C ILE A 480 3.95 3.55 -2.26
N ASN A 481 4.35 3.90 -1.04
CA ASN A 481 3.48 4.40 0.02
C ASN A 481 3.49 5.95 0.09
N GLY A 482 4.01 6.62 -0.93
CA GLY A 482 4.06 8.08 -1.01
C GLY A 482 5.12 8.74 -0.13
N ARG A 483 5.84 8.01 0.72
CA ARG A 483 6.86 8.59 1.60
C ARG A 483 8.24 8.61 0.92
N THR A 484 9.03 9.62 1.24
CA THR A 484 10.41 9.72 0.76
C THR A 484 11.35 8.96 1.70
N TYR A 485 12.19 8.10 1.15
CA TYR A 485 13.19 7.32 1.86
C TYR A 485 14.59 7.71 1.40
N PHE A 486 15.48 7.91 2.36
CA PHE A 486 16.88 8.26 2.16
C PHE A 486 17.75 7.11 2.65
N PHE A 487 18.79 6.75 1.92
CA PHE A 487 19.70 5.66 2.27
C PHE A 487 21.06 6.26 2.58
N SER A 488 21.69 5.76 3.63
CA SER A 488 23.05 6.06 4.00
C SER A 488 23.74 4.77 4.40
N HIS A 489 24.62 4.27 3.54
CA HIS A 489 25.33 3.02 3.76
C HIS A 489 24.37 1.85 4.07
N GLN A 490 24.51 1.26 5.26
CA GLN A 490 23.72 0.10 5.70
C GLN A 490 22.36 0.48 6.31
N PHE A 491 22.03 1.77 6.35
CA PHE A 491 20.84 2.29 6.96
C PHE A 491 19.97 3.07 5.99
N TYR A 492 18.69 3.17 6.32
CA TYR A 492 17.78 4.05 5.62
C TYR A 492 16.92 4.82 6.61
N TYR A 493 16.43 5.97 6.16
CA TYR A 493 15.59 6.92 6.86
C TYR A 493 14.29 7.06 6.07
N ARG A 494 13.19 7.27 6.78
CA ARG A 494 11.94 7.71 6.17
C ARG A 494 11.68 9.14 6.60
N TYR A 495 11.30 10.00 5.67
CA TYR A 495 11.05 11.41 5.96
C TYR A 495 9.56 11.67 6.13
N ASP A 496 9.21 12.29 7.25
CA ASP A 496 7.87 12.81 7.52
C ASP A 496 7.80 14.23 6.94
N HIS A 497 7.20 14.33 5.75
CA HIS A 497 7.08 15.59 5.05
C HIS A 497 6.03 16.53 5.67
N ILE A 498 5.12 16.03 6.51
CA ILE A 498 4.13 16.85 7.20
C ILE A 498 4.79 17.58 8.36
N ASN A 499 5.56 16.85 9.17
CA ASN A 499 6.21 17.40 10.35
C ASN A 499 7.63 17.92 10.09
N HIS A 500 8.13 17.80 8.86
CA HIS A 500 9.45 18.24 8.42
C HIS A 500 10.61 17.66 9.24
N HIS A 501 10.56 16.35 9.54
CA HIS A 501 11.64 15.66 10.22
C HIS A 501 11.73 14.19 9.80
N ILE A 502 12.79 13.50 10.25
CA ILE A 502 12.88 12.05 10.09
C ILE A 502 11.80 11.37 10.90
N ASP A 503 11.01 10.54 10.23
CA ASP A 503 9.91 9.82 10.81
C ASP A 503 10.32 9.09 12.09
N ASP A 504 9.56 9.31 13.16
CA ASP A 504 9.85 8.82 14.51
C ASP A 504 9.17 7.48 14.83
N SER A 505 8.52 6.84 13.85
CA SER A 505 7.81 5.56 14.05
C SER A 505 8.75 4.44 14.48
N TYR A 506 8.34 3.62 15.44
CA TYR A 506 9.17 2.53 15.94
C TYR A 506 9.20 1.30 14.98
N PRO A 507 10.35 0.61 14.85
CA PRO A 507 11.67 1.03 15.33
C PRO A 507 12.12 2.32 14.67
N THR A 508 12.70 3.23 15.43
CA THR A 508 13.06 4.55 14.91
C THR A 508 14.01 4.44 13.73
N TYR A 509 13.90 5.39 12.80
CA TYR A 509 14.90 5.56 11.77
C TYR A 509 16.16 6.23 12.37
N PRO A 510 17.37 5.92 11.87
CA PRO A 510 17.66 5.01 10.77
C PRO A 510 17.42 3.52 11.09
N ARG A 511 16.91 2.77 10.10
CA ARG A 511 16.72 1.32 10.19
C ARG A 511 17.76 0.58 9.34
N PRO A 512 18.27 -0.58 9.78
CA PRO A 512 19.14 -1.41 8.95
C PRO A 512 18.45 -1.87 7.67
N VAL A 513 19.10 -1.64 6.51
CA VAL A 513 18.59 -2.02 5.20
C VAL A 513 18.44 -3.54 5.10
N SER A 514 19.42 -4.32 5.54
CA SER A 514 19.39 -5.79 5.47
C SER A 514 18.21 -6.42 6.23
N GLU A 515 17.89 -5.90 7.41
CA GLU A 515 16.84 -6.43 8.27
C GLU A 515 15.45 -5.92 7.86
N TRP A 516 15.29 -4.61 7.74
CA TRP A 516 13.98 -3.96 7.63
C TRP A 516 13.54 -3.74 6.19
N TRP A 517 14.50 -3.39 5.32
CA TRP A 517 14.22 -3.23 3.91
C TRP A 517 14.24 -4.61 3.23
N LEU A 518 15.35 -5.34 3.27
CA LEU A 518 15.59 -6.57 2.50
C LEU A 518 15.01 -7.85 3.14
N GLN A 519 14.72 -7.85 4.44
CA GLN A 519 14.16 -8.99 5.19
C GLN A 519 15.02 -10.25 5.17
N CYS A 520 16.33 -10.10 5.31
CA CYS A 520 17.29 -11.20 5.17
C CYS A 520 17.21 -12.30 6.26
N ASN A 521 16.53 -12.07 7.37
CA ASN A 521 16.50 -12.96 8.55
C ASN A 521 15.33 -13.96 8.59
N GLN A 522 14.57 -14.15 7.51
CA GLN A 522 13.42 -15.08 7.48
C GLN A 522 13.76 -16.36 6.68
N GLU A 523 14.13 -17.44 7.38
CA GLU A 523 14.25 -18.77 6.77
C GLU A 523 12.88 -19.23 6.22
N THR A 524 12.81 -19.54 4.93
CA THR A 524 11.60 -20.12 4.31
C THR A 524 11.68 -21.65 4.34
N PRO A 525 10.73 -22.36 4.99
CA PRO A 525 10.68 -23.82 4.89
C PRO A 525 10.20 -24.24 3.48
N MET A 526 11.07 -24.92 2.74
CA MET A 526 10.74 -25.62 1.49
C MET A 526 9.68 -26.70 1.78
N SER A 527 8.53 -26.68 1.09
CA SER A 527 7.58 -27.79 1.12
C SER A 527 7.37 -28.42 -0.26
N SER A 528 7.43 -29.74 -0.18
CA SER A 528 7.33 -30.79 -1.19
C SER A 528 6.08 -30.73 -2.08
N GLU A 529 6.35 -31.03 -3.34
CA GLU A 529 5.47 -31.48 -4.43
C GLU A 529 4.36 -32.45 -3.99
N TYR A 530 3.08 -32.12 -4.21
CA TYR A 530 1.99 -33.12 -4.23
C TYR A 530 0.85 -32.76 -5.20
N HIS A 531 0.71 -33.67 -6.17
CA HIS A 531 -0.38 -34.03 -7.10
C HIS A 531 -1.75 -33.33 -7.05
N LEU A 532 -2.18 -32.91 -8.25
CA LEU A 532 -3.54 -32.49 -8.63
C LEU A 532 -4.45 -33.70 -8.90
N SER A 533 -5.63 -33.74 -8.27
CA SER A 533 -6.77 -34.55 -8.75
C SER A 533 -8.08 -33.75 -8.75
N ARG A 534 -8.36 -33.19 -9.93
CA ARG A 534 -9.65 -32.98 -10.63
C ARG A 534 -10.92 -33.49 -9.94
N TRP A 535 -11.88 -32.60 -9.63
CA TRP A 535 -13.30 -32.95 -9.50
C TRP A 535 -14.24 -31.98 -10.23
N LYS A 536 -15.25 -32.59 -10.85
CA LYS A 536 -16.27 -32.06 -11.77
C LYS A 536 -17.35 -31.28 -11.03
N ARG A 537 -17.91 -30.27 -11.71
CA ARG A 537 -19.14 -29.57 -11.36
C ARG A 537 -20.35 -30.50 -11.50
N THR A 538 -21.26 -30.44 -10.54
CA THR A 538 -22.69 -30.70 -10.74
C THR A 538 -23.47 -29.52 -10.20
N ASN A 539 -24.22 -28.89 -11.08
CA ASN A 539 -25.24 -27.89 -10.76
C ASN A 539 -26.37 -28.56 -9.99
N ASN A 540 -26.95 -27.87 -9.01
CA ASN A 540 -28.37 -28.01 -8.75
C ASN A 540 -28.94 -26.67 -8.27
N THR A 541 -29.92 -26.19 -9.02
CA THR A 541 -30.80 -25.06 -8.73
C THR A 541 -31.92 -25.51 -7.79
N ASN A 542 -32.34 -24.67 -6.85
CA ASN A 542 -33.77 -24.41 -6.61
C ASN A 542 -34.00 -23.16 -5.74
N PHE A 543 -35.08 -22.48 -6.11
CA PHE A 543 -35.78 -21.32 -5.53
C PHE A 543 -36.21 -21.60 -4.06
N ASP A 544 -36.49 -20.64 -3.18
CA ASP A 544 -37.59 -19.67 -3.34
C ASP A 544 -37.56 -18.45 -2.37
N ASN A 545 -38.11 -17.37 -2.91
CA ASN A 545 -38.77 -16.17 -2.37
C ASN A 545 -38.83 -15.87 -0.85
N ASN A 546 -38.40 -14.66 -0.50
CA ASN A 546 -39.30 -13.75 0.24
C ASN A 546 -39.06 -12.28 -0.12
N GLY A 547 -40.05 -11.67 -0.76
CA GLY A 547 -40.01 -10.31 -1.26
C GLY A 547 -40.29 -9.27 -0.17
N ARG A 548 -39.36 -8.32 -0.04
CA ARG A 548 -39.66 -6.92 0.29
C ARG A 548 -38.86 -6.04 -0.65
N ARG A 549 -39.51 -5.54 -1.71
CA ARG A 549 -38.96 -4.50 -2.61
C ARG A 549 -38.79 -3.21 -1.79
N LYS A 550 -37.55 -2.81 -1.52
CA LYS A 550 -37.22 -1.41 -1.26
C LYS A 550 -37.03 -0.73 -2.62
N LYS A 551 -37.81 0.33 -2.84
CA LYS A 551 -37.79 1.19 -4.03
C LYS A 551 -36.39 1.80 -4.20
N SER A 552 -35.74 1.49 -5.32
CA SER A 552 -34.52 2.16 -5.79
C SER A 552 -34.87 3.27 -6.78
N GLU A 553 -33.84 4.07 -7.11
CA GLU A 553 -33.80 5.41 -7.71
C GLU A 553 -34.51 5.65 -9.07
N GLU A 554 -35.28 4.69 -9.60
CA GLU A 554 -36.16 4.93 -10.75
C GLU A 554 -37.18 6.06 -10.49
N ASN A 555 -37.52 6.31 -9.22
CA ASN A 555 -38.48 7.34 -8.86
C ASN A 555 -37.95 8.77 -9.08
N LEU A 556 -36.66 9.07 -8.92
CA LEU A 556 -36.18 10.45 -9.13
C LEU A 556 -36.20 10.85 -10.61
N CYS A 557 -35.90 9.89 -11.50
CA CYS A 557 -35.97 10.10 -12.94
C CYS A 557 -37.43 10.23 -13.42
N LEU A 558 -38.32 9.37 -12.92
CA LEU A 558 -39.76 9.45 -13.20
C LEU A 558 -40.39 10.72 -12.63
N ILE A 559 -39.96 11.20 -11.46
CA ILE A 559 -40.43 12.47 -10.87
C ILE A 559 -40.04 13.66 -11.74
N ASN A 560 -38.82 13.73 -12.27
CA ASN A 560 -38.42 14.83 -13.16
C ASN A 560 -39.17 14.79 -14.51
N ILE A 561 -39.44 13.60 -15.04
CA ILE A 561 -40.28 13.43 -16.24
C ILE A 561 -41.73 13.82 -15.94
N LEU A 562 -42.28 13.43 -14.79
CA LEU A 562 -43.62 13.82 -14.35
C LEU A 562 -43.75 15.33 -14.10
N VAL A 563 -42.76 15.95 -13.47
CA VAL A 563 -42.71 17.40 -13.25
C VAL A 563 -42.69 18.13 -14.60
N PHE A 564 -41.89 17.64 -15.57
CA PHE A 564 -41.84 18.23 -16.91
C PHE A 564 -43.17 18.07 -17.68
N ILE A 565 -43.81 16.90 -17.59
CA ILE A 565 -45.14 16.66 -18.17
C ILE A 565 -46.21 17.56 -17.52
N ILE A 566 -46.16 17.73 -16.19
CA ILE A 566 -47.10 18.59 -15.46
C ILE A 566 -46.90 20.08 -15.82
N THR A 567 -45.66 20.54 -16.02
CA THR A 567 -45.37 21.93 -16.44
C THR A 567 -45.67 22.21 -17.92
N TYR A 568 -45.85 21.18 -18.76
CA TYR A 568 -46.16 21.33 -20.18
C TYR A 568 -47.67 21.23 -20.50
N TYR A 569 -48.47 20.72 -19.55
CA TYR A 569 -49.92 20.52 -19.68
C TYR A 569 -50.77 21.38 -18.71
N LEU A 570 -50.13 22.22 -17.89
CA LEU A 570 -50.73 23.36 -17.19
C LEU A 570 -50.31 24.65 -17.90
#